data_AF-A0A353Q969-F1
#
_entry.id   AF-A0A353Q969-F1
#
_cell.length_a   1.000
_cell.length_b   1.000
_cell.length_c   1.000
_cell.angle_alpha   90.00
_cell.angle_beta   90.00
_cell.angle_gamma   90.00
#
_symmetry.space_group_name_H-M   'P 1'
#
loop_
_entity.id
_entity.type
_entity.pdbx_description
1 polymer ?
#
loop_
_entity_poly.entity_id
_entity_poly.type
_entity_poly.pdbx_seq_one_letter_code
_entity_poly.pdbx_strand_id
1 'polypeptide(L)'
;MKRTILYIIVSFCFLFTACYDHHNDTQILAEADKLSDSIPSKALIKLQEIKDITKLDLSEQATYNLIFIKSMLWTGNNLIPDSVINSTIQYYQNRHDSANLYDILYYKGLYNYRQANHDSAIASFTEALKMIPSKEDINKKINCKRIMGYAYLYLNDTQKAVEIQKEALQYAYSGNDTLSIIYSLINLANAYQYNKDIDSALDTYELAAGLSKKRGNHDIEADVFHSISDLYRKKNSFKEALFYKNEAIRIKRDKQEVPAVNLYKAILFHKQHMVDSAYYYAQLSVKGIDPFVANVAYSLLSAEEAKRGNYVGALNLLKNKELLFNSFSSDLHSMDMQQKYEKEKLENENNQLKIKQKEHEVFSLATLLFILCVTVFFYVVWIQNKRKSEKIKQQNERLRLQQENLLLKQQQEISSLREKDANLRESLFKRTNFFNKIPSLSREEPENDKNNKIKVTQEDWDELLNGIQEAYPGFIENLKQKGSLSADDINFCCLIKINVNMQDLSDIYCVSKGAITKRKYRLKTEKFNIPDNTINLDTILQNM
;
A
#
# COMPACT_ATOMS: atom_id res chain seq x y z
N MET A 1 2.71 28.49 9.51
CA MET A 1 2.37 28.58 8.08
C MET A 1 3.26 27.75 7.15
N LYS A 2 4.60 27.71 7.30
CA LYS A 2 5.47 26.95 6.36
C LYS A 2 5.25 25.43 6.34
N ARG A 3 4.88 24.81 7.46
CA ARG A 3 4.58 23.36 7.53
C ARG A 3 3.25 22.98 6.88
N THR A 4 2.21 23.79 7.01
CA THR A 4 0.90 23.52 6.39
C THR A 4 0.93 23.67 4.87
N ILE A 5 1.72 24.61 4.34
CA ILE A 5 1.92 24.77 2.89
C ILE A 5 2.66 23.55 2.30
N LEU A 6 3.63 22.98 3.01
CA LEU A 6 4.33 21.77 2.56
C LEU A 6 3.40 20.55 2.47
N TYR A 7 2.50 20.36 3.45
CA TYR A 7 1.51 19.28 3.42
C TYR A 7 0.48 19.46 2.29
N ILE A 8 0.07 20.71 2.00
CA ILE A 8 -0.83 21.00 0.88
C ILE A 8 -0.13 20.71 -0.46
N ILE A 9 1.13 21.10 -0.63
CA ILE A 9 1.90 20.83 -1.87
C ILE A 9 2.14 19.33 -2.06
N VAL A 10 2.50 18.59 -0.99
CA VAL A 10 2.69 17.13 -1.07
C VAL A 10 1.35 16.43 -1.37
N SER A 11 0.25 16.85 -0.74
CA SER A 11 -1.10 16.34 -1.04
C SER A 11 -1.54 16.67 -2.47
N PHE A 12 -1.15 17.83 -3.01
CA PHE A 12 -1.44 18.23 -4.39
C PHE A 12 -0.62 17.43 -5.40
N CYS A 13 0.66 17.12 -5.10
CA CYS A 13 1.49 16.24 -5.92
C CYS A 13 0.99 14.77 -5.94
N PHE A 14 0.43 14.28 -4.83
CA PHE A 14 -0.22 12.95 -4.81
C PHE A 14 -1.54 12.93 -5.61
N LEU A 15 -2.30 14.02 -5.64
CA LEU A 15 -3.50 14.14 -6.47
C LEU A 15 -3.17 14.21 -7.97
N PHE A 16 -2.08 14.89 -8.34
CA PHE A 16 -1.65 14.96 -9.75
C PHE A 16 -1.07 13.64 -10.28
N THR A 17 -0.37 12.86 -9.45
CA THR A 17 0.16 11.56 -9.85
C THR A 17 -0.94 10.50 -9.96
N ALA A 18 -1.92 10.49 -9.04
CA ALA A 18 -3.07 9.59 -9.10
C ALA A 18 -3.97 9.84 -10.31
N CYS A 19 -4.21 11.10 -10.67
CA CYS A 19 -4.99 11.43 -11.88
C CYS A 19 -4.23 11.12 -13.18
N TYR A 20 -2.90 11.20 -13.17
CA TYR A 20 -2.09 10.90 -14.35
C TYR A 20 -2.07 9.39 -14.66
N ASP A 21 -1.88 8.54 -13.65
CA ASP A 21 -1.89 7.07 -13.82
C ASP A 21 -3.28 6.56 -14.25
N HIS A 22 -4.36 7.08 -13.67
CA HIS A 22 -5.74 6.67 -14.03
C HIS A 22 -6.13 7.06 -15.47
N HIS A 23 -5.68 8.23 -15.94
CA HIS A 23 -5.91 8.63 -17.34
C HIS A 23 -5.12 7.75 -18.33
N ASN A 24 -3.97 7.26 -17.92
CA ASN A 24 -3.17 6.34 -18.72
C ASN A 24 -3.81 4.93 -18.80
N ASP A 25 -4.32 4.41 -17.68
CA ASP A 25 -4.96 3.09 -17.64
C ASP A 25 -6.26 3.03 -18.45
N THR A 26 -7.09 4.07 -18.38
CA THR A 26 -8.29 4.20 -19.23
C THR A 26 -7.95 4.23 -20.72
N GLN A 27 -6.87 4.91 -21.10
CA GLN A 27 -6.40 4.94 -22.47
C GLN A 27 -5.89 3.55 -22.92
N ILE A 28 -5.16 2.85 -22.07
CA ILE A 28 -4.68 1.48 -22.34
C ILE A 28 -5.86 0.54 -22.56
N LEU A 29 -6.91 0.62 -21.73
CA LEU A 29 -8.13 -0.19 -21.91
C LEU A 29 -8.83 0.10 -23.23
N ALA A 30 -8.98 1.37 -23.61
CA ALA A 30 -9.61 1.75 -24.87
C ALA A 30 -8.80 1.30 -26.10
N GLU A 31 -7.46 1.32 -26.01
CA GLU A 31 -6.57 0.80 -27.04
C GLU A 31 -6.66 -0.73 -27.12
N ALA A 32 -6.67 -1.43 -25.98
CA ALA A 32 -6.82 -2.87 -25.90
C ALA A 32 -8.17 -3.34 -26.48
N ASP A 33 -9.26 -2.63 -26.19
CA ASP A 33 -10.59 -2.95 -26.71
C ASP A 33 -10.64 -2.89 -28.23
N LYS A 34 -10.10 -1.82 -28.84
CA LYS A 34 -9.98 -1.69 -30.30
C LYS A 34 -9.15 -2.81 -30.94
N LEU A 35 -8.10 -3.25 -30.24
CA LEU A 35 -7.25 -4.34 -30.70
C LEU A 35 -7.91 -5.70 -30.53
N SER A 36 -8.84 -5.85 -29.59
CA SER A 36 -9.42 -7.16 -29.23
C SER A 36 -10.18 -7.82 -30.37
N ASP A 37 -10.79 -7.04 -31.27
CA ASP A 37 -11.50 -7.56 -32.45
C ASP A 37 -10.58 -7.84 -33.65
N SER A 38 -9.39 -7.25 -33.70
CA SER A 38 -8.51 -7.33 -34.88
C SER A 38 -7.27 -8.18 -34.62
N ILE A 39 -6.58 -7.94 -33.51
CA ILE A 39 -5.35 -8.62 -33.12
C ILE A 39 -5.43 -8.94 -31.61
N PRO A 40 -6.17 -10.00 -31.22
CA PRO A 40 -6.37 -10.39 -29.83
C PRO A 40 -5.08 -10.57 -29.02
N SER A 41 -4.02 -11.09 -29.64
CA SER A 41 -2.71 -11.25 -28.98
C SER A 41 -2.09 -9.91 -28.57
N LYS A 42 -2.23 -8.87 -29.40
CA LYS A 42 -1.78 -7.51 -29.06
C LYS A 42 -2.65 -6.88 -28.00
N ALA A 43 -3.96 -7.14 -28.00
CA ALA A 43 -4.83 -6.70 -26.93
C ALA A 43 -4.39 -7.27 -25.58
N LEU A 44 -4.04 -8.56 -25.50
CA LEU A 44 -3.49 -9.16 -24.28
C LEU A 44 -2.18 -8.52 -23.83
N ILE A 45 -1.25 -8.28 -24.76
CA ILE A 45 0.02 -7.57 -24.45
C ILE A 45 -0.28 -6.17 -23.91
N LYS A 46 -1.25 -5.47 -24.51
CA LYS A 46 -1.63 -4.13 -24.09
C LYS A 46 -2.24 -4.13 -22.68
N LEU A 47 -3.08 -5.11 -22.37
CA LEU A 47 -3.63 -5.31 -21.02
C LEU A 47 -2.55 -5.61 -19.97
N GLN A 48 -1.40 -6.18 -20.35
CA GLN A 48 -0.28 -6.42 -19.42
C GLN A 48 0.47 -5.14 -19.01
N GLU A 49 0.27 -4.01 -19.71
CA GLU A 49 0.83 -2.73 -19.31
C GLU A 49 0.20 -2.23 -18.00
N ILE A 50 -1.01 -2.68 -17.67
CA ILE A 50 -1.70 -2.40 -16.41
C ILE A 50 -1.12 -3.31 -15.32
N LYS A 51 -0.27 -2.73 -14.46
CA LYS A 51 0.50 -3.48 -13.45
C LYS A 51 -0.34 -3.99 -12.28
N ASP A 52 -1.43 -3.32 -11.95
CA ASP A 52 -2.26 -3.65 -10.78
C ASP A 52 -3.74 -3.40 -11.06
N ILE A 53 -4.46 -4.48 -11.39
CA ILE A 53 -5.90 -4.47 -11.69
C ILE A 53 -6.70 -4.02 -10.47
N THR A 54 -6.21 -4.22 -9.25
CA THR A 54 -6.97 -3.88 -8.02
C THR A 54 -7.10 -2.38 -7.78
N LYS A 55 -6.26 -1.57 -8.42
CA LYS A 55 -6.29 -0.10 -8.35
C LYS A 55 -7.28 0.54 -9.32
N LEU A 56 -7.73 -0.21 -10.33
CA LEU A 56 -8.74 0.23 -11.27
C LEU A 56 -10.09 0.39 -10.57
N ASP A 57 -10.95 1.25 -11.09
CA ASP A 57 -12.33 1.32 -10.62
C ASP A 57 -13.08 0.01 -10.99
N LEU A 58 -14.22 -0.25 -10.34
CA LEU A 58 -14.98 -1.49 -10.61
C LEU A 58 -15.48 -1.61 -12.06
N SER A 59 -15.71 -0.49 -12.75
CA SER A 59 -16.09 -0.44 -14.17
C SER A 59 -14.93 -0.80 -15.08
N GLU A 60 -13.76 -0.26 -14.83
CA GLU A 60 -12.51 -0.52 -15.53
C GLU A 60 -12.06 -1.96 -15.31
N GLN A 61 -12.20 -2.50 -14.09
CA GLN A 61 -11.95 -3.92 -13.81
C GLN A 61 -12.89 -4.82 -14.63
N ALA A 62 -14.17 -4.49 -14.70
CA ALA A 62 -15.13 -5.27 -15.50
C ALA A 62 -14.81 -5.19 -17.00
N THR A 63 -14.47 -4.00 -17.50
CA THR A 63 -14.03 -3.79 -18.90
C THR A 63 -12.74 -4.55 -19.20
N TYR A 64 -11.74 -4.47 -18.31
CA TYR A 64 -10.49 -5.24 -18.38
C TYR A 64 -10.79 -6.73 -18.51
N ASN A 65 -11.62 -7.26 -17.61
CA ASN A 65 -11.98 -8.67 -17.59
C ASN A 65 -12.71 -9.09 -18.86
N LEU A 66 -13.62 -8.27 -19.38
CA LEU A 66 -14.33 -8.55 -20.62
C LEU A 66 -13.36 -8.63 -21.81
N ILE A 67 -12.46 -7.65 -21.98
CA ILE A 67 -11.44 -7.63 -23.04
C ILE A 67 -10.48 -8.82 -22.89
N PHE A 68 -10.07 -9.12 -21.66
CA PHE A 68 -9.20 -10.26 -21.35
C PHE A 68 -9.84 -11.59 -21.75
N ILE A 69 -11.09 -11.83 -21.33
CA ILE A 69 -11.85 -13.05 -21.65
C ILE A 69 -12.00 -13.20 -23.17
N LYS A 70 -12.47 -12.13 -23.83
CA LYS A 70 -12.63 -12.09 -25.30
C LYS A 70 -11.31 -12.45 -26.00
N SER A 71 -10.22 -11.80 -25.60
CA SER A 71 -8.93 -11.95 -26.26
C SER A 71 -8.27 -13.31 -25.97
N MET A 72 -8.43 -13.86 -24.76
CA MET A 72 -8.01 -15.23 -24.42
C MET A 72 -8.73 -16.26 -25.27
N LEU A 73 -10.05 -16.14 -25.41
CA LEU A 73 -10.81 -17.02 -26.31
C LEU A 73 -10.31 -16.88 -27.75
N TRP A 74 -10.14 -15.67 -28.27
CA TRP A 74 -9.79 -15.53 -29.69
C TRP A 74 -8.36 -15.95 -30.02
N THR A 75 -7.45 -15.94 -29.04
CA THR A 75 -6.09 -16.50 -29.17
C THR A 75 -6.02 -18.03 -29.03
N GLY A 76 -7.13 -18.70 -28.73
CA GLY A 76 -7.17 -20.15 -28.53
C GLY A 76 -6.80 -20.60 -27.11
N ASN A 77 -6.60 -19.67 -26.18
CA ASN A 77 -6.31 -19.99 -24.79
C ASN A 77 -7.59 -20.33 -24.02
N ASN A 78 -7.58 -21.46 -23.30
CA ASN A 78 -8.74 -21.96 -22.55
C ASN A 78 -8.58 -21.82 -21.01
N LEU A 79 -7.61 -21.04 -20.55
CA LEU A 79 -7.36 -20.82 -19.13
C LEU A 79 -7.96 -19.48 -18.70
N ILE A 80 -9.26 -19.50 -18.41
CA ILE A 80 -9.99 -18.34 -17.89
C ILE A 80 -10.57 -18.77 -16.55
N PRO A 81 -10.20 -18.12 -15.43
CA PRO A 81 -10.76 -18.47 -14.13
C PRO A 81 -12.27 -18.21 -14.10
N ASP A 82 -13.06 -19.20 -13.65
CA ASP A 82 -14.52 -19.06 -13.50
C ASP A 82 -14.90 -17.88 -12.62
N SER A 83 -14.07 -17.55 -11.63
CA SER A 83 -14.26 -16.38 -10.76
C SER A 83 -14.30 -15.08 -11.56
N VAL A 84 -13.45 -14.93 -12.58
CA VAL A 84 -13.36 -13.72 -13.43
C VAL A 84 -14.58 -13.61 -14.33
N ILE A 85 -15.04 -14.72 -14.91
CA ILE A 85 -16.28 -14.74 -15.72
C ILE A 85 -17.48 -14.36 -14.84
N ASN A 86 -17.64 -15.03 -13.70
CA ASN A 86 -18.82 -14.84 -12.84
C ASN A 86 -18.85 -13.45 -12.18
N SER A 87 -17.71 -12.92 -11.73
CA SER A 87 -17.66 -11.56 -11.17
C SER A 87 -18.00 -10.50 -12.21
N THR A 88 -17.57 -10.70 -13.46
CA THR A 88 -17.86 -9.78 -14.57
C THR A 88 -19.34 -9.83 -14.97
N ILE A 89 -19.95 -11.02 -15.01
CA ILE A 89 -21.41 -11.18 -15.19
C ILE A 89 -22.16 -10.44 -14.09
N GLN A 90 -21.81 -10.68 -12.82
CA GLN A 90 -22.48 -10.06 -11.68
C GLN A 90 -22.40 -8.53 -11.73
N TYR A 91 -21.25 -7.99 -12.14
CA TYR A 91 -21.07 -6.56 -12.33
C TYR A 91 -22.05 -5.97 -13.35
N TYR A 92 -22.07 -6.50 -14.59
CA TYR A 92 -22.92 -5.96 -15.65
C TYR A 92 -24.41 -6.22 -15.39
N GLN A 93 -24.74 -7.33 -14.71
CA GLN A 93 -26.10 -7.63 -14.27
C GLN A 93 -26.61 -6.60 -13.24
N ASN A 94 -25.80 -6.25 -12.25
CA ASN A 94 -26.16 -5.25 -11.23
C ASN A 94 -26.30 -3.83 -11.82
N ARG A 95 -25.58 -3.53 -12.90
CA ARG A 95 -25.64 -2.25 -13.62
C ARG A 95 -26.76 -2.18 -14.66
N HIS A 96 -27.48 -3.29 -14.90
CA HIS A 96 -28.47 -3.43 -15.97
C HIS A 96 -27.93 -3.10 -17.37
N ASP A 97 -26.64 -3.40 -17.61
CA ASP A 97 -25.99 -3.20 -18.90
C ASP A 97 -26.22 -4.43 -19.79
N SER A 98 -27.30 -4.42 -20.56
CA SER A 98 -27.69 -5.56 -21.41
C SER A 98 -26.68 -5.86 -22.51
N ALA A 99 -25.95 -4.85 -23.00
CA ALA A 99 -25.00 -5.02 -24.10
C ALA A 99 -23.76 -5.80 -23.64
N ASN A 100 -23.11 -5.32 -22.57
CA ASN A 100 -21.95 -6.01 -22.02
C ASN A 100 -22.33 -7.33 -21.33
N LEU A 101 -23.54 -7.41 -20.74
CA LEU A 101 -24.07 -8.67 -20.19
C LEU A 101 -24.29 -9.73 -21.28
N TYR A 102 -24.78 -9.34 -22.46
CA TYR A 102 -24.82 -10.22 -23.62
C TYR A 102 -23.41 -10.73 -23.95
N ASP A 103 -22.42 -9.84 -24.08
CA ASP A 103 -21.09 -10.20 -24.56
C ASP A 103 -20.41 -11.20 -23.61
N ILE A 104 -20.46 -10.95 -22.30
CA ILE A 104 -19.89 -11.87 -21.31
C ILE A 104 -20.60 -13.23 -21.27
N LEU A 105 -21.93 -13.27 -21.41
CA LEU A 105 -22.70 -14.52 -21.46
C LEU A 105 -22.41 -15.30 -22.74
N TYR A 106 -22.25 -14.60 -23.87
CA TYR A 106 -21.81 -15.18 -25.14
C TYR A 106 -20.40 -15.78 -25.02
N TYR A 107 -19.46 -15.07 -24.41
CA TYR A 107 -18.10 -15.57 -24.17
C TYR A 107 -18.07 -16.75 -23.18
N LYS A 108 -18.91 -16.74 -22.14
CA LYS A 108 -19.11 -17.90 -21.25
C LYS A 108 -19.65 -19.11 -22.03
N GLY A 109 -20.57 -18.89 -22.96
CA GLY A 109 -21.06 -19.94 -23.86
C GLY A 109 -19.96 -20.51 -24.74
N LEU A 110 -19.14 -19.64 -25.35
CA LEU A 110 -17.98 -20.05 -26.15
C LEU A 110 -16.94 -20.83 -25.33
N TYR A 111 -16.65 -20.36 -24.12
CA TYR A 111 -15.74 -21.02 -23.20
C TYR A 111 -16.22 -22.44 -22.89
N ASN A 112 -17.47 -22.60 -22.46
CA ASN A 112 -18.06 -23.91 -22.18
C ASN A 112 -18.08 -24.82 -23.41
N TYR A 113 -18.38 -24.27 -24.60
CA TYR A 113 -18.38 -25.03 -25.83
C TYR A 113 -16.99 -25.61 -26.15
N ARG A 114 -15.92 -24.84 -25.94
CA ARG A 114 -14.54 -25.28 -26.14
C ARG A 114 -14.08 -26.32 -25.13
N GLN A 115 -14.62 -26.25 -23.91
CA GLN A 115 -14.39 -27.25 -22.87
C GLN A 115 -15.25 -28.51 -23.05
N ALA A 116 -15.97 -28.64 -24.17
CA ALA A 116 -16.93 -29.72 -24.45
C ALA A 116 -18.11 -29.81 -23.45
N ASN A 117 -18.35 -28.74 -22.69
CA ASN A 117 -19.49 -28.61 -21.78
C ASN A 117 -20.72 -28.08 -22.55
N HIS A 118 -21.24 -28.90 -23.48
CA HIS A 118 -22.23 -28.46 -24.46
C HIS A 118 -23.57 -28.00 -23.85
N ASP A 119 -24.06 -28.65 -22.78
CA ASP A 119 -25.28 -28.22 -22.08
C ASP A 119 -25.11 -26.83 -21.44
N SER A 120 -23.99 -26.60 -20.74
CA SER A 120 -23.67 -25.31 -20.14
C SER A 120 -23.48 -24.20 -21.19
N ALA A 121 -22.93 -24.56 -22.35
CA ALA A 121 -22.79 -23.64 -23.48
C ALA A 121 -24.17 -23.21 -24.00
N ILE A 122 -25.08 -24.17 -24.22
CA ILE A 122 -26.46 -23.91 -24.66
C ILE A 122 -27.20 -23.03 -23.64
N ALA A 123 -27.06 -23.31 -22.34
CA ALA A 123 -27.66 -22.49 -21.29
C ALA A 123 -27.14 -21.04 -21.34
N SER A 124 -25.82 -20.86 -21.45
CA SER A 124 -25.20 -19.53 -21.51
C SER A 124 -25.61 -18.74 -22.76
N PHE A 125 -25.68 -19.39 -23.93
CA PHE A 125 -26.17 -18.75 -25.15
C PHE A 125 -27.66 -18.41 -25.08
N THR A 126 -28.46 -19.24 -24.40
CA THR A 126 -29.89 -18.97 -24.18
C THR A 126 -30.09 -17.76 -23.26
N GLU A 127 -29.25 -17.60 -22.23
CA GLU A 127 -29.23 -16.41 -21.39
C GLU A 127 -28.77 -15.17 -22.18
N ALA A 128 -27.71 -15.29 -22.98
CA ALA A 128 -27.24 -14.21 -23.85
C ALA A 128 -28.34 -13.74 -24.80
N LEU A 129 -29.06 -14.65 -25.46
CA LEU A 129 -30.16 -14.32 -26.37
C LEU A 129 -31.27 -13.48 -25.71
N LYS A 130 -31.53 -13.66 -24.41
CA LYS A 130 -32.52 -12.86 -23.66
C LYS A 130 -32.08 -11.42 -23.45
N MET A 131 -30.78 -11.15 -23.49
CA MET A 131 -30.21 -9.82 -23.30
C MET A 131 -30.27 -8.99 -24.58
N ILE A 132 -30.49 -9.61 -25.74
CA ILE A 132 -30.60 -8.92 -27.02
C ILE A 132 -32.00 -8.27 -27.13
N PRO A 133 -32.10 -6.94 -27.28
CA PRO A 133 -33.38 -6.29 -27.50
C PRO A 133 -34.09 -6.83 -28.75
N SER A 134 -35.43 -6.92 -28.72
CA SER A 134 -36.19 -7.60 -29.78
C SER A 134 -35.95 -7.05 -31.19
N LYS A 135 -35.60 -5.76 -31.33
CA LYS A 135 -35.34 -5.06 -32.60
C LYS A 135 -33.86 -4.89 -32.96
N GLU A 136 -32.91 -5.34 -32.14
CA GLU A 136 -31.49 -5.10 -32.37
C GLU A 136 -30.67 -6.38 -32.55
N ASP A 137 -29.57 -6.20 -33.27
CA ASP A 137 -28.45 -7.11 -33.55
C ASP A 137 -28.81 -8.56 -33.94
N ILE A 138 -29.29 -8.68 -35.19
CA ILE A 138 -29.58 -9.96 -35.85
C ILE A 138 -28.33 -10.87 -35.89
N ASN A 139 -27.14 -10.30 -36.02
CA ASN A 139 -25.90 -11.07 -36.09
C ASN A 139 -25.59 -11.77 -34.75
N LYS A 140 -25.81 -11.09 -33.62
CA LYS A 140 -25.71 -11.70 -32.28
C LYS A 140 -26.65 -12.91 -32.14
N LYS A 141 -27.90 -12.80 -32.61
CA LYS A 141 -28.88 -13.90 -32.59
C LYS A 141 -28.41 -15.09 -33.43
N ILE A 142 -27.96 -14.83 -34.66
CA ILE A 142 -27.44 -15.85 -35.58
C ILE A 142 -26.22 -16.55 -34.97
N ASN A 143 -25.28 -15.81 -34.38
CA ASN A 143 -24.07 -16.37 -33.79
C ASN A 143 -24.36 -17.30 -32.61
N CYS A 144 -25.23 -16.90 -31.69
CA CYS A 144 -25.68 -17.78 -30.60
C CYS A 144 -26.32 -19.06 -31.15
N LYS A 145 -27.30 -18.92 -32.05
CA LYS A 145 -28.03 -20.06 -32.62
C LYS A 145 -27.14 -21.00 -33.41
N ARG A 146 -26.18 -20.47 -34.17
CA ARG A 146 -25.20 -21.27 -34.92
C ARG A 146 -24.43 -22.22 -34.01
N ILE A 147 -23.89 -21.70 -32.90
CA ILE A 147 -23.06 -22.49 -31.99
C ILE A 147 -23.93 -23.44 -31.16
N MET A 148 -25.13 -23.01 -30.74
CA MET A 148 -26.11 -23.90 -30.11
C MET A 148 -26.46 -25.07 -31.03
N GLY A 149 -26.66 -24.83 -32.33
CA GLY A 149 -26.94 -25.89 -33.31
C GLY A 149 -25.81 -26.93 -33.35
N TYR A 150 -24.55 -26.49 -33.39
CA TYR A 150 -23.41 -27.41 -33.28
C TYR A 150 -23.36 -28.13 -31.93
N ALA A 151 -23.63 -27.44 -30.82
CA ALA A 151 -23.67 -28.06 -29.49
C ALA A 151 -24.72 -29.18 -29.40
N TYR A 152 -25.92 -28.97 -29.97
CA TYR A 152 -26.94 -30.03 -30.06
C TYR A 152 -26.49 -31.21 -30.92
N LEU A 153 -25.73 -30.99 -32.01
CA LEU A 153 -25.14 -32.08 -32.79
C LEU A 153 -24.15 -32.92 -31.96
N TYR A 154 -23.31 -32.29 -31.14
CA TYR A 154 -22.41 -33.01 -30.22
C TYR A 154 -23.16 -33.80 -29.14
N LEU A 155 -24.33 -33.32 -28.73
CA LEU A 155 -25.24 -34.02 -27.82
C LEU A 155 -26.09 -35.09 -28.52
N ASN A 156 -25.90 -35.32 -29.83
CA ASN A 156 -26.71 -36.21 -30.68
C ASN A 156 -28.20 -35.85 -30.79
N ASP A 157 -28.61 -34.64 -30.39
CA ASP A 157 -29.97 -34.14 -30.63
C ASP A 157 -30.04 -33.44 -32.00
N THR A 158 -30.02 -34.26 -33.05
CA THR A 158 -29.96 -33.78 -34.44
C THR A 158 -31.24 -33.05 -34.86
N GLN A 159 -32.38 -33.43 -34.28
CA GLN A 159 -33.66 -32.78 -34.57
C GLN A 159 -33.67 -31.36 -33.99
N LYS A 160 -33.24 -31.19 -32.74
CA LYS A 160 -33.11 -29.87 -32.13
C LYS A 160 -32.09 -28.99 -32.85
N ALA A 161 -30.99 -29.58 -33.31
CA ALA A 161 -30.02 -28.86 -34.13
C ALA A 161 -30.66 -28.29 -35.41
N VAL A 162 -31.48 -29.06 -36.11
CA VAL A 162 -32.22 -28.59 -37.31
C VAL A 162 -33.18 -27.46 -36.95
N GLU A 163 -33.96 -27.59 -35.88
CA GLU A 163 -34.87 -26.53 -35.41
C GLU A 163 -34.13 -25.21 -35.15
N ILE A 164 -33.03 -25.29 -34.39
CA ILE A 164 -32.22 -24.13 -34.02
C ILE A 164 -31.57 -23.48 -35.24
N GLN A 165 -31.09 -24.26 -36.22
CA GLN A 165 -30.52 -23.70 -37.45
C GLN A 165 -31.59 -23.11 -38.38
N LYS A 166 -32.83 -23.63 -38.37
CA LYS A 166 -33.95 -22.98 -39.06
C LYS A 166 -34.27 -21.62 -38.46
N GLU A 167 -34.27 -21.49 -37.13
CA GLU A 167 -34.41 -20.20 -36.47
C GLU A 167 -33.27 -19.23 -36.85
N ALA A 168 -32.02 -19.71 -36.87
CA ALA A 168 -30.87 -18.91 -37.32
C ALA A 168 -31.06 -18.38 -38.76
N LEU A 169 -31.53 -19.25 -39.66
CA LEU A 169 -31.81 -18.89 -41.04
C LEU A 169 -32.95 -17.85 -41.17
N GLN A 170 -34.00 -17.97 -40.35
CA GLN A 170 -35.06 -16.95 -40.30
C GLN A 170 -34.52 -15.58 -39.87
N TYR A 171 -33.64 -15.54 -38.87
CA TYR A 171 -32.95 -14.31 -38.49
C TYR A 171 -32.10 -13.77 -39.63
N ALA A 172 -31.34 -14.62 -40.32
CA ALA A 172 -30.53 -14.20 -41.48
C ALA A 172 -31.38 -13.59 -42.61
N TYR A 173 -32.54 -14.18 -42.92
CA TYR A 173 -33.48 -13.58 -43.88
C TYR A 173 -34.02 -12.24 -43.40
N SER A 174 -34.37 -12.10 -42.12
CA SER A 174 -34.85 -10.83 -41.57
C SER A 174 -33.79 -9.71 -41.61
N GLY A 175 -32.50 -10.08 -41.61
CA GLY A 175 -31.38 -9.14 -41.67
C GLY A 175 -31.00 -8.69 -43.07
N ASN A 176 -31.54 -9.31 -44.12
CA ASN A 176 -31.24 -9.02 -45.53
C ASN A 176 -29.73 -9.04 -45.90
N ASP A 177 -28.87 -9.67 -45.10
CA ASP A 177 -27.47 -9.92 -45.47
C ASP A 177 -27.32 -11.29 -46.13
N THR A 178 -27.03 -11.27 -47.43
CA THR A 178 -26.83 -12.49 -48.23
C THR A 178 -25.72 -13.38 -47.67
N LEU A 179 -24.69 -12.84 -47.01
CA LEU A 179 -23.59 -13.66 -46.47
C LEU A 179 -24.06 -14.46 -45.26
N SER A 180 -24.75 -13.81 -44.35
CA SER A 180 -25.39 -14.45 -43.20
C SER A 180 -26.41 -15.50 -43.64
N ILE A 181 -27.16 -15.26 -44.71
CA ILE A 181 -28.08 -16.25 -45.31
C ILE A 181 -27.29 -17.47 -45.82
N ILE A 182 -26.23 -17.26 -46.61
CA ILE A 182 -25.38 -18.34 -47.13
C ILE A 182 -24.82 -19.20 -45.98
N TYR A 183 -24.21 -18.58 -44.97
CA TYR A 183 -23.66 -19.32 -43.84
C TYR A 183 -24.74 -20.07 -43.05
N SER A 184 -25.91 -19.47 -42.87
CA SER A 184 -27.03 -20.13 -42.17
C SER A 184 -27.57 -21.32 -42.95
N LEU A 185 -27.65 -21.23 -44.29
CA LEU A 185 -27.99 -22.35 -45.16
C LEU A 185 -26.97 -23.49 -45.04
N ILE A 186 -25.67 -23.18 -45.06
CA ILE A 186 -24.61 -24.19 -44.87
C ILE A 186 -24.74 -24.89 -43.52
N ASN A 187 -24.98 -24.14 -42.44
CA ASN A 187 -25.17 -24.71 -41.10
C ASN A 187 -26.44 -25.57 -41.01
N LEU A 188 -27.53 -25.17 -41.67
CA LEU A 188 -28.76 -25.96 -41.74
C LEU A 188 -28.56 -27.24 -42.56
N ALA A 189 -27.86 -27.17 -43.69
CA ALA A 189 -27.52 -28.32 -44.51
C ALA A 189 -26.64 -29.32 -43.74
N ASN A 190 -25.65 -28.82 -42.99
CA ASN A 190 -24.87 -29.64 -42.05
C ASN A 190 -25.80 -30.36 -41.05
N ALA A 191 -26.73 -29.63 -40.43
CA ALA A 191 -27.67 -30.21 -39.46
C ALA A 191 -28.57 -31.29 -40.11
N TYR A 192 -29.09 -31.06 -41.32
CA TYR A 192 -29.84 -32.08 -42.07
C TYR A 192 -28.99 -33.32 -42.38
N GLN A 193 -27.74 -33.12 -42.79
CA GLN A 193 -26.81 -34.23 -43.03
C GLN A 193 -26.61 -35.10 -41.78
N TYR A 194 -26.39 -34.49 -40.61
CA TYR A 194 -26.26 -35.23 -39.34
C TYR A 194 -27.58 -35.89 -38.92
N ASN A 195 -28.72 -35.25 -39.23
CA ASN A 195 -30.05 -35.81 -39.06
C ASN A 195 -30.40 -36.90 -40.10
N LYS A 196 -29.46 -37.26 -40.99
CA LYS A 196 -29.62 -38.23 -42.09
C LYS A 196 -30.70 -37.88 -43.12
N ASP A 197 -31.15 -36.64 -43.14
CA ASP A 197 -32.04 -36.10 -44.18
C ASP A 197 -31.18 -35.58 -45.35
N ILE A 198 -30.74 -36.52 -46.19
CA ILE A 198 -29.77 -36.26 -47.26
C ILE A 198 -30.37 -35.36 -48.35
N ASP A 199 -31.63 -35.54 -48.69
CA ASP A 199 -32.26 -34.79 -49.78
C ASP A 199 -32.47 -33.32 -49.35
N SER A 200 -32.96 -33.06 -48.13
CA SER A 200 -33.03 -31.68 -47.60
C SER A 200 -31.65 -31.03 -47.46
N ALA A 201 -30.62 -31.81 -47.11
CA ALA A 201 -29.25 -31.30 -47.05
C ALA A 201 -28.74 -30.87 -48.43
N LEU A 202 -28.95 -31.69 -49.47
CA LEU A 202 -28.58 -31.38 -50.84
C LEU A 202 -29.28 -30.12 -51.34
N ASP A 203 -30.61 -30.04 -51.22
CA ASP A 203 -31.39 -28.87 -51.65
C ASP A 203 -30.89 -27.58 -50.96
N THR A 204 -30.61 -27.67 -49.66
CA THR A 204 -30.14 -26.53 -48.87
C THR A 204 -28.71 -26.11 -49.26
N TYR A 205 -27.82 -27.06 -49.54
CA TYR A 205 -26.49 -26.75 -50.06
C TYR A 205 -26.53 -26.16 -51.48
N GLU A 206 -27.39 -26.65 -52.37
CA GLU A 206 -27.53 -26.11 -53.72
C GLU A 206 -28.03 -24.66 -53.70
N LEU A 207 -28.96 -24.33 -52.80
CA LEU A 207 -29.37 -22.96 -52.53
C LEU A 207 -28.18 -22.10 -52.06
N ALA A 208 -27.37 -22.60 -51.12
CA ALA A 208 -26.19 -21.90 -50.65
C ALA A 208 -25.16 -21.67 -51.77
N ALA A 209 -24.88 -22.69 -52.59
CA ALA A 209 -23.95 -22.59 -53.72
C ALA A 209 -24.44 -21.56 -54.76
N GLY A 210 -25.74 -21.59 -55.09
CA GLY A 210 -26.34 -20.64 -56.03
C GLY A 210 -26.23 -19.19 -55.54
N LEU A 211 -26.42 -18.94 -54.24
CA LEU A 211 -26.24 -17.62 -53.65
C LEU A 211 -24.76 -17.20 -53.58
N SER A 212 -23.85 -18.09 -53.20
CA SER A 212 -22.41 -17.85 -53.18
C SER A 212 -21.88 -17.47 -54.56
N LYS A 213 -22.30 -18.19 -55.60
CA LYS A 213 -21.98 -17.89 -56.99
C LYS A 213 -22.48 -16.52 -57.43
N LYS A 214 -23.74 -16.17 -57.13
CA LYS A 214 -24.32 -14.85 -57.45
C LYS A 214 -23.57 -13.71 -56.76
N ARG A 215 -23.05 -13.95 -55.55
CA ARG A 215 -22.25 -12.97 -54.78
C ARG A 215 -20.79 -12.91 -55.25
N GLY A 216 -20.33 -13.82 -56.11
CA GLY A 216 -18.93 -13.95 -56.51
C GLY A 216 -18.01 -14.50 -55.42
N ASN A 217 -18.58 -15.15 -54.38
CA ASN A 217 -17.79 -15.79 -53.33
C ASN A 217 -17.46 -17.23 -53.72
N HIS A 218 -16.45 -17.37 -54.56
CA HIS A 218 -16.01 -18.65 -55.11
C HIS A 218 -15.38 -19.59 -54.07
N ASP A 219 -14.82 -19.06 -52.97
CA ASP A 219 -14.30 -19.90 -51.89
C ASP A 219 -15.41 -20.69 -51.21
N ILE A 220 -16.50 -20.01 -50.82
CA ILE A 220 -17.66 -20.69 -50.22
C ILE A 220 -18.33 -21.62 -51.23
N GLU A 221 -18.42 -21.23 -52.50
CA GLU A 221 -18.96 -22.10 -53.56
C GLU A 221 -18.21 -23.43 -53.66
N ALA A 222 -16.87 -23.39 -53.65
CA ALA A 222 -16.03 -24.59 -53.67
C ALA A 222 -16.22 -25.46 -52.42
N ASP A 223 -16.28 -24.86 -51.23
CA ASP A 223 -16.50 -25.59 -49.96
C ASP A 223 -17.87 -26.27 -49.91
N VAL A 224 -18.90 -25.62 -50.44
CA VAL A 224 -20.24 -26.20 -50.57
C VAL A 224 -20.24 -27.36 -51.57
N PHE A 225 -19.56 -27.23 -52.72
CA PHE A 225 -19.42 -28.33 -53.68
C PHE A 225 -18.66 -29.53 -53.11
N HIS A 226 -17.66 -29.30 -52.25
CA HIS A 226 -17.04 -30.39 -51.48
C HIS A 226 -18.06 -31.13 -50.61
N SER A 227 -18.92 -30.40 -49.91
CA SER A 227 -19.96 -30.98 -49.05
C SER A 227 -21.01 -31.77 -49.85
N ILE A 228 -21.47 -31.21 -50.97
CA ILE A 228 -22.39 -31.89 -51.91
C ILE A 228 -21.77 -33.17 -52.46
N SER A 229 -20.50 -33.13 -52.88
CA SER A 229 -19.77 -34.30 -53.35
C SER A 229 -19.76 -35.42 -52.30
N ASP A 230 -19.48 -35.08 -51.04
CA ASP A 230 -19.45 -36.06 -49.95
C ASP A 230 -20.83 -36.68 -49.66
N LEU A 231 -21.91 -35.89 -49.77
CA LEU A 231 -23.28 -36.39 -49.66
C LEU A 231 -23.61 -37.39 -50.79
N TYR A 232 -23.31 -37.05 -52.04
CA TYR A 232 -23.51 -37.97 -53.17
C TYR A 232 -22.69 -39.25 -53.02
N ARG A 233 -21.45 -39.17 -52.50
CA ARG A 233 -20.65 -40.36 -52.18
C ARG A 233 -21.32 -41.22 -51.10
N LYS A 234 -21.89 -40.62 -50.06
CA LYS A 234 -22.64 -41.36 -49.02
C LYS A 234 -23.91 -42.03 -49.59
N LYS A 235 -24.53 -41.42 -50.61
CA LYS A 235 -25.67 -41.97 -51.37
C LYS A 235 -25.25 -43.02 -52.41
N ASN A 236 -23.95 -43.32 -52.55
CA ASN A 236 -23.36 -44.17 -53.60
C ASN A 236 -23.58 -43.66 -55.04
N SER A 237 -23.90 -42.38 -55.20
CA SER A 237 -24.01 -41.65 -56.47
C SER A 237 -22.64 -41.14 -56.90
N PHE A 238 -21.78 -42.05 -57.37
CA PHE A 238 -20.36 -41.76 -57.57
C PHE A 238 -20.07 -40.81 -58.74
N LYS A 239 -20.92 -40.77 -59.76
CA LYS A 239 -20.75 -39.87 -60.92
C LYS A 239 -20.94 -38.41 -60.49
N GLU A 240 -21.99 -38.15 -59.73
CA GLU A 240 -22.35 -36.86 -59.16
C GLU A 240 -21.30 -36.44 -58.14
N ALA A 241 -20.86 -37.35 -57.27
CA ALA A 241 -19.77 -37.08 -56.33
C ALA A 241 -18.49 -36.61 -57.04
N LEU A 242 -18.09 -37.29 -58.12
CA LEU A 242 -16.92 -36.89 -58.92
C LEU A 242 -17.14 -35.55 -59.62
N PHE A 243 -18.34 -35.29 -60.12
CA PHE A 243 -18.69 -34.03 -60.78
C PHE A 243 -18.48 -32.84 -59.83
N TYR A 244 -19.16 -32.84 -58.68
CA TYR A 244 -19.05 -31.75 -57.71
C TYR A 244 -17.63 -31.62 -57.12
N LYS A 245 -16.92 -32.74 -56.91
CA LYS A 245 -15.51 -32.69 -56.46
C LYS A 245 -14.60 -32.00 -57.48
N ASN A 246 -14.77 -32.30 -58.77
CA ASN A 246 -13.98 -31.66 -59.83
C ASN A 246 -14.35 -30.17 -60.00
N GLU A 247 -15.63 -29.83 -59.87
CA GLU A 247 -16.10 -28.44 -59.92
C GLU A 247 -15.52 -27.60 -58.78
N ALA A 248 -15.49 -28.11 -57.55
CA ALA A 248 -14.91 -27.41 -56.40
C ALA A 248 -13.44 -27.00 -56.65
N ILE A 249 -12.63 -27.92 -57.19
CA ILE A 249 -11.20 -27.67 -57.47
C ILE A 249 -11.01 -26.78 -58.69
N ARG A 250 -11.92 -26.85 -59.67
CA ARG A 250 -11.88 -25.95 -60.83
C ARG A 250 -12.09 -24.51 -60.39
N ILE A 251 -13.01 -24.29 -59.44
CA ILE A 251 -13.31 -22.98 -58.86
C ILE A 251 -12.14 -22.52 -57.99
N LYS A 252 -11.66 -23.38 -57.08
CA LYS A 252 -10.55 -23.09 -56.17
C LYS A 252 -9.38 -24.01 -56.46
N ARG A 253 -8.48 -23.56 -57.33
CA ARG A 253 -7.30 -24.33 -57.71
C ARG A 253 -6.20 -24.24 -56.65
N ASP A 254 -6.34 -25.03 -55.58
CA ASP A 254 -5.25 -25.24 -54.63
C ASP A 254 -4.41 -26.46 -55.04
N LYS A 255 -3.12 -26.23 -55.28
CA LYS A 255 -2.16 -27.31 -55.60
C LYS A 255 -1.96 -28.26 -54.42
N GLN A 256 -2.13 -27.79 -53.18
CA GLN A 256 -1.97 -28.61 -51.97
C GLN A 256 -3.13 -29.61 -51.80
N GLU A 257 -4.32 -29.31 -52.31
CA GLU A 257 -5.47 -30.21 -52.24
C GLU A 257 -5.46 -31.32 -53.30
N VAL A 258 -4.70 -31.15 -54.38
CA VAL A 258 -4.66 -32.11 -55.52
C VAL A 258 -4.40 -33.57 -55.08
N PRO A 259 -3.45 -33.86 -54.16
CA PRO A 259 -3.24 -35.21 -53.66
C PRO A 259 -4.46 -35.79 -52.93
N ALA A 260 -5.15 -34.99 -52.09
CA ALA A 260 -6.34 -35.42 -51.36
C ALA A 260 -7.52 -35.67 -52.30
N VAL A 261 -7.65 -34.87 -53.35
CA VAL A 261 -8.62 -35.10 -54.43
C VAL A 261 -8.33 -36.40 -55.16
N ASN A 262 -7.07 -36.63 -55.54
CA ASN A 262 -6.70 -37.86 -56.23
C ASN A 262 -6.96 -39.08 -55.35
N LEU A 263 -6.71 -38.99 -54.04
CA LEU A 263 -7.11 -40.02 -53.09
C LEU A 263 -8.63 -40.25 -53.11
N TYR A 264 -9.42 -39.18 -53.08
CA TYR A 264 -10.87 -39.27 -53.14
C TYR A 264 -11.34 -39.98 -54.42
N LYS A 265 -10.79 -39.60 -55.59
CA LYS A 265 -11.05 -40.28 -56.87
C LYS A 265 -10.68 -41.75 -56.79
N ALA A 266 -9.50 -42.07 -56.25
CA ALA A 266 -9.04 -43.44 -56.12
C ALA A 266 -10.00 -44.30 -55.28
N ILE A 267 -10.48 -43.77 -54.15
CA ILE A 267 -11.48 -44.41 -53.29
C ILE A 267 -12.81 -44.62 -54.05
N LEU A 268 -13.26 -43.63 -54.82
CA LEU A 268 -14.49 -43.74 -55.60
C LEU A 268 -14.40 -44.78 -56.71
N PHE A 269 -13.28 -44.86 -57.42
CA PHE A 269 -13.05 -45.88 -58.45
C PHE A 269 -12.90 -47.28 -57.84
N HIS A 270 -12.23 -47.38 -56.69
CA HIS A 270 -12.11 -48.62 -55.94
C HIS A 270 -13.49 -49.17 -55.55
N LYS A 271 -14.39 -48.31 -55.04
CA LYS A 271 -15.77 -48.70 -54.72
C LYS A 271 -16.60 -49.14 -55.94
N GLN A 272 -16.23 -48.68 -57.14
CA GLN A 272 -16.85 -49.08 -58.40
C GLN A 272 -16.17 -50.29 -59.05
N HIS A 273 -15.24 -50.96 -58.35
CA HIS A 273 -14.43 -52.07 -58.87
C HIS A 273 -13.58 -51.71 -60.10
N MET A 274 -13.29 -50.42 -60.31
CA MET A 274 -12.42 -49.92 -61.39
C MET A 274 -10.96 -49.89 -60.90
N VAL A 275 -10.33 -51.06 -60.86
CA VAL A 275 -8.98 -51.29 -60.30
C VAL A 275 -7.92 -50.39 -60.93
N ASP A 276 -7.91 -50.25 -62.26
CA ASP A 276 -6.87 -49.48 -62.97
C ASP A 276 -6.95 -47.98 -62.68
N SER A 277 -8.15 -47.41 -62.69
CA SER A 277 -8.36 -46.01 -62.33
C SER A 277 -8.08 -45.77 -60.85
N ALA A 278 -8.50 -46.68 -59.97
CA ALA A 278 -8.21 -46.60 -58.54
C ALA A 278 -6.70 -46.56 -58.28
N TYR A 279 -5.97 -47.47 -58.90
CA TYR A 279 -4.51 -47.55 -58.82
C TYR A 279 -3.83 -46.28 -59.33
N TYR A 280 -4.21 -45.81 -60.53
CA TYR A 280 -3.64 -44.61 -61.14
C TYR A 280 -3.79 -43.37 -60.24
N TYR A 281 -4.99 -43.10 -59.73
CA TYR A 281 -5.23 -41.94 -58.88
C TYR A 281 -4.59 -42.08 -57.49
N ALA A 282 -4.50 -43.29 -56.93
CA ALA A 282 -3.79 -43.51 -55.67
C ALA A 282 -2.28 -43.23 -55.84
N GLN A 283 -1.69 -43.61 -56.98
CA GLN A 283 -0.29 -43.32 -57.28
C GLN A 283 -0.02 -41.81 -57.43
N LEU A 284 -0.96 -41.07 -58.02
CA LEU A 284 -0.87 -39.60 -58.07
C LEU A 284 -0.99 -38.97 -56.69
N SER A 285 -1.76 -39.57 -55.79
CA SER A 285 -1.98 -39.07 -54.43
C SER A 285 -0.75 -39.23 -53.53
N VAL A 286 -0.04 -40.37 -53.60
CA VAL A 286 1.17 -40.62 -52.81
C VAL A 286 2.30 -39.59 -53.05
N LYS A 287 2.33 -38.96 -54.23
CA LYS A 287 3.32 -37.92 -54.56
C LYS A 287 3.07 -36.58 -53.84
N GLY A 288 2.00 -36.49 -53.04
CA GLY A 288 1.66 -35.30 -52.26
C GLY A 288 2.57 -35.08 -51.06
N ILE A 289 2.45 -33.88 -50.47
CA ILE A 289 3.21 -33.47 -49.28
C ILE A 289 2.54 -34.00 -48.00
N ASP A 290 1.22 -34.19 -48.00
CA ASP A 290 0.43 -34.59 -46.83
C ASP A 290 0.69 -36.07 -46.44
N PRO A 291 1.30 -36.34 -45.27
CA PRO A 291 1.61 -37.69 -44.82
C PRO A 291 0.37 -38.55 -44.55
N PHE A 292 -0.74 -37.96 -44.10
CA PHE A 292 -1.98 -38.67 -43.84
C PHE A 292 -2.62 -39.12 -45.14
N VAL A 293 -2.71 -38.22 -46.12
CA VAL A 293 -3.22 -38.54 -47.46
C VAL A 293 -2.36 -39.63 -48.11
N ALA A 294 -1.03 -39.50 -48.04
CA ALA A 294 -0.12 -40.51 -48.58
C ALA A 294 -0.26 -41.86 -47.86
N ASN A 295 -0.47 -41.88 -46.54
CA ASN A 295 -0.68 -43.11 -45.76
C ASN A 295 -1.92 -43.89 -46.23
N VAL A 296 -3.05 -43.20 -46.43
CA VAL A 296 -4.28 -43.82 -46.94
C VAL A 296 -4.08 -44.27 -48.39
N ALA A 297 -3.41 -43.47 -49.22
CA ALA A 297 -3.11 -43.82 -50.60
C ALA A 297 -2.22 -45.07 -50.72
N TYR A 298 -1.19 -45.22 -49.88
CA TYR A 298 -0.37 -46.43 -49.80
C TYR A 298 -1.19 -47.66 -49.40
N SER A 299 -2.12 -47.50 -48.47
CA SER A 299 -3.02 -48.59 -48.05
C SER A 299 -3.89 -49.07 -49.21
N LEU A 300 -4.42 -48.13 -49.99
CA LEU A 300 -5.21 -48.43 -51.17
C LEU A 300 -4.37 -49.12 -52.25
N LEU A 301 -3.19 -48.59 -52.57
CA LEU A 301 -2.27 -49.19 -53.55
C LEU A 301 -1.89 -50.63 -53.17
N SER A 302 -1.58 -50.88 -51.90
CA SER A 302 -1.23 -52.22 -51.42
C SER A 302 -2.40 -53.20 -51.60
N ALA A 303 -3.62 -52.78 -51.28
CA ALA A 303 -4.81 -53.60 -51.48
C ALA A 303 -5.06 -53.90 -52.97
N GLU A 304 -4.85 -52.93 -53.87
CA GLU A 304 -5.00 -53.14 -55.31
C GLU A 304 -3.90 -54.06 -55.89
N GLU A 305 -2.65 -53.92 -55.44
CA GLU A 305 -1.56 -54.83 -55.85
C GLU A 305 -1.78 -56.26 -55.36
N ALA A 306 -2.28 -56.44 -54.14
CA ALA A 306 -2.64 -57.76 -53.61
C ALA A 306 -3.76 -58.42 -54.42
N LYS A 307 -4.78 -57.65 -54.84
CA LYS A 307 -5.86 -58.15 -55.73
C LYS A 307 -5.34 -58.56 -57.12
N ARG A 308 -4.30 -57.90 -57.61
CA ARG A 308 -3.61 -58.23 -58.86
C ARG A 308 -2.65 -59.43 -58.73
N GLY A 309 -2.50 -59.99 -57.54
CA GLY A 309 -1.58 -61.11 -57.25
C GLY A 309 -0.13 -60.69 -57.04
N ASN A 310 0.18 -59.39 -57.04
CA ASN A 310 1.54 -58.88 -56.79
C ASN A 310 1.77 -58.66 -55.28
N TYR A 311 1.91 -59.76 -54.54
CA TYR A 311 2.11 -59.71 -53.09
C TYR A 311 3.43 -59.03 -52.68
N VAL A 312 4.47 -59.14 -53.50
CA VAL A 312 5.77 -58.49 -53.24
C VAL A 312 5.65 -56.97 -53.34
N GLY A 313 4.98 -56.48 -54.40
CA GLY A 313 4.66 -55.06 -54.54
C GLY A 313 3.80 -54.54 -53.38
N ALA A 314 2.75 -55.29 -53.01
CA ALA A 314 1.89 -54.95 -51.88
C ALA A 314 2.66 -54.85 -50.56
N LEU A 315 3.58 -55.76 -50.27
CA LEU A 315 4.41 -55.75 -49.07
C LEU A 315 5.37 -54.55 -49.05
N ASN A 316 6.00 -54.23 -50.19
CA ASN A 316 6.87 -53.06 -50.31
C ASN A 316 6.11 -51.75 -50.05
N LEU A 317 4.87 -51.64 -50.54
CA LEU A 317 4.00 -50.49 -50.28
C LEU A 317 3.62 -50.36 -48.80
N LEU A 318 3.37 -51.48 -48.10
CA LEU A 318 3.13 -51.48 -46.65
C LEU A 318 4.37 -51.04 -45.87
N LYS A 319 5.57 -51.49 -46.28
CA LYS A 319 6.82 -51.04 -45.68
C LYS A 319 7.03 -49.54 -45.85
N ASN A 320 6.76 -48.99 -47.03
CA ASN A 320 6.84 -47.55 -47.27
C ASN A 320 5.84 -46.76 -46.43
N LYS A 321 4.61 -47.28 -46.29
CA LYS A 321 3.59 -46.72 -45.39
C LYS A 321 4.07 -46.68 -43.95
N GLU A 322 4.67 -47.77 -43.46
CA GLU A 322 5.19 -47.86 -42.09
C GLU A 322 6.32 -46.86 -41.85
N LEU A 323 7.28 -46.75 -42.77
CA LEU A 323 8.35 -45.76 -42.70
C LEU A 323 7.80 -44.33 -42.63
N LEU A 324 6.83 -44.00 -43.48
CA LEU A 324 6.15 -42.71 -43.46
C LEU A 324 5.45 -42.46 -42.12
N PHE A 325 4.71 -43.45 -41.62
CA PHE A 325 3.99 -43.35 -40.35
C PHE A 325 4.94 -43.15 -39.16
N ASN A 326 6.04 -43.89 -39.12
CA ASN A 326 7.04 -43.79 -38.06
C ASN A 326 7.71 -42.41 -38.06
N SER A 327 8.09 -41.89 -39.23
CA SER A 327 8.65 -40.53 -39.37
C SER A 327 7.67 -39.47 -38.91
N PHE A 328 6.41 -39.56 -39.36
CA PHE A 328 5.37 -38.61 -38.97
C PHE A 328 5.08 -38.67 -37.46
N SER A 329 5.00 -39.89 -36.89
CA SER A 329 4.75 -40.08 -35.47
C SER A 329 5.91 -39.59 -34.61
N SER A 330 7.16 -39.75 -35.06
CA SER A 330 8.32 -39.21 -34.33
C SER A 330 8.34 -37.69 -34.35
N ASP A 331 8.02 -37.06 -35.49
CA ASP A 331 7.95 -35.61 -35.61
C ASP A 331 6.86 -35.05 -34.69
N LEU A 332 5.66 -35.64 -34.72
CA LEU A 332 4.55 -35.23 -33.85
C LEU A 332 4.89 -35.38 -32.36
N HIS A 333 5.54 -36.47 -31.97
CA HIS A 333 5.97 -36.68 -30.58
C HIS A 333 7.02 -35.65 -30.15
N SER A 334 7.99 -35.34 -31.03
CA SER A 334 9.00 -34.32 -30.76
C SER A 334 8.37 -32.93 -30.56
N MET A 335 7.35 -32.59 -31.36
CA MET A 335 6.60 -31.33 -31.23
C MET A 335 5.81 -31.26 -29.92
N ASP A 336 5.09 -32.34 -29.55
CA ASP A 336 4.36 -32.42 -28.27
C ASP A 336 5.30 -32.29 -27.06
N MET A 337 6.45 -32.97 -27.12
CA MET A 337 7.47 -32.86 -26.07
C MET A 337 8.06 -31.46 -25.97
N GLN A 338 8.32 -30.79 -27.10
CA GLN A 338 8.80 -29.40 -27.11
C GLN A 338 7.75 -28.46 -26.50
N GLN A 339 6.48 -28.62 -26.86
CA GLN A 339 5.39 -27.80 -26.33
C GLN A 339 5.22 -28.00 -24.81
N LYS A 340 5.30 -29.24 -24.33
CA LYS A 340 5.27 -29.54 -22.88
C LYS A 340 6.45 -28.92 -22.15
N TYR A 341 7.65 -29.04 -22.70
CA TYR A 341 8.86 -28.46 -22.12
C TYR A 341 8.77 -26.92 -22.04
N GLU A 342 8.31 -26.26 -23.11
CA GLU A 342 8.13 -24.79 -23.11
C GLU A 342 7.09 -24.35 -22.07
N LYS A 343 5.99 -25.11 -21.91
CA LYS A 343 4.98 -24.87 -20.89
C LYS A 343 5.55 -24.98 -19.48
N GLU A 344 6.26 -26.05 -19.17
CA GLU A 344 6.89 -26.25 -17.85
C GLU A 344 7.93 -25.17 -17.55
N LYS A 345 8.71 -24.77 -18.55
CA LYS A 345 9.68 -23.67 -18.43
C LYS A 345 8.99 -22.36 -18.05
N LEU A 346 7.91 -21.99 -18.74
CA LEU A 346 7.13 -20.78 -18.44
C LEU A 346 6.49 -20.84 -17.05
N GLU A 347 6.00 -22.00 -16.64
CA GLU A 347 5.43 -22.20 -15.30
C GLU A 347 6.50 -22.03 -14.21
N ASN A 348 7.71 -22.55 -14.44
CA ASN A 348 8.83 -22.39 -13.53
C ASN A 348 9.29 -20.92 -13.43
N GLU A 349 9.40 -20.22 -14.57
CA GLU A 349 9.70 -18.78 -14.59
C GLU A 349 8.64 -17.97 -13.83
N ASN A 350 7.36 -18.27 -14.02
CA ASN A 350 6.25 -17.64 -13.29
C ASN A 350 6.32 -17.92 -11.78
N ASN A 351 6.63 -19.16 -11.38
CA ASN A 351 6.80 -19.51 -9.98
C ASN A 351 7.98 -18.78 -9.34
N GLN A 352 9.10 -18.61 -10.06
CA GLN A 352 10.23 -17.80 -9.59
C GLN A 352 9.83 -16.33 -9.40
N LEU A 353 9.05 -15.77 -10.33
CA LEU A 353 8.54 -14.39 -10.20
C LEU A 353 7.62 -14.24 -8.98
N LYS A 354 6.72 -15.21 -8.74
CA LYS A 354 5.86 -15.23 -7.54
C LYS A 354 6.66 -15.31 -6.24
N ILE A 355 7.71 -16.11 -6.20
CA ILE A 355 8.60 -16.20 -5.04
C ILE A 355 9.27 -14.85 -4.78
N LYS A 356 9.85 -14.22 -5.81
CA LYS A 356 10.45 -12.88 -5.69
C LYS A 356 9.45 -11.83 -5.23
N GLN A 357 8.21 -11.87 -5.73
CA GLN A 357 7.16 -10.96 -5.30
C GLN A 357 6.84 -11.14 -3.80
N LYS A 358 6.72 -12.38 -3.33
CA LYS A 358 6.53 -12.68 -1.90
C LYS A 358 7.72 -12.27 -1.04
N GLU A 359 8.95 -12.42 -1.52
CA GLU A 359 10.14 -11.94 -0.82
C GLU A 359 10.10 -10.42 -0.60
N HIS A 360 9.69 -9.66 -1.62
CA HIS A 360 9.50 -8.21 -1.49
C HIS A 360 8.39 -7.85 -0.48
N GLU A 361 7.27 -8.57 -0.48
CA GLU A 361 6.19 -8.37 0.50
C GLU A 361 6.67 -8.62 1.93
N VAL A 362 7.34 -9.75 2.18
CA VAL A 362 7.90 -10.09 3.50
C VAL A 362 8.93 -9.05 3.96
N PHE A 363 9.82 -8.61 3.06
CA PHE A 363 10.81 -7.58 3.37
C PHE A 363 10.16 -6.23 3.72
N SER A 364 9.14 -5.82 2.98
CA SER A 364 8.39 -4.59 3.26
C SER A 364 7.70 -4.63 4.63
N LEU A 365 7.18 -5.80 5.03
CA LEU A 365 6.51 -5.99 6.30
C LEU A 365 7.52 -5.99 7.47
N ALA A 366 8.69 -6.62 7.28
CA ALA A 366 9.77 -6.62 8.26
C ALA A 366 10.34 -5.20 8.52
N THR A 367 10.53 -4.41 7.46
CA THR A 367 11.01 -3.02 7.59
C THR A 367 10.00 -2.13 8.34
N LEU A 368 8.71 -2.29 8.09
CA LEU A 368 7.65 -1.58 8.79
C LEU A 368 7.61 -1.94 10.29
N LEU A 369 7.79 -3.22 10.61
CA LEU A 369 7.85 -3.71 11.99
C LEU A 369 9.11 -3.20 12.72
N PHE A 370 10.24 -3.11 12.03
CA PHE A 370 11.46 -2.52 12.57
C PHE A 370 11.29 -1.04 12.91
N ILE A 371 10.67 -0.25 12.02
CA ILE A 371 10.37 1.17 12.27
C ILE A 371 9.44 1.31 13.48
N LEU A 372 8.44 0.45 13.62
CA LEU A 372 7.56 0.42 14.78
C LEU A 372 8.34 0.19 16.08
N CYS A 373 9.24 -0.81 16.11
CA CYS A 373 10.07 -1.08 17.28
C CYS A 373 10.97 0.11 17.66
N VAL A 374 11.58 0.76 16.67
CA VAL A 374 12.44 1.93 16.88
C VAL A 374 11.64 3.10 17.44
N THR A 375 10.44 3.38 16.91
CA THR A 375 9.58 4.46 17.41
C THR A 375 9.12 4.21 18.85
N VAL A 376 8.75 2.96 19.18
CA VAL A 376 8.41 2.57 20.56
C VAL A 376 9.61 2.72 21.50
N PHE A 377 10.81 2.31 21.06
CA PHE A 377 12.03 2.47 21.85
C PHE A 377 12.30 3.95 22.17
N PHE A 378 12.28 4.83 21.16
CA PHE A 378 12.46 6.27 21.38
C PHE A 378 11.37 6.86 22.28
N TYR A 379 10.12 6.42 22.14
CA TYR A 379 9.03 6.84 23.00
C TYR A 379 9.26 6.45 24.47
N VAL A 380 9.71 5.21 24.73
CA VAL A 380 10.05 4.74 26.08
C VAL A 380 11.22 5.53 26.67
N VAL A 381 12.30 5.75 25.90
CA VAL A 381 13.46 6.56 26.33
C VAL A 381 13.04 7.99 26.67
N TRP A 382 12.19 8.60 25.82
CA TRP A 382 11.65 9.94 26.07
C TRP A 382 10.85 9.98 27.38
N ILE A 383 9.99 8.99 27.64
CA ILE A 383 9.20 8.91 28.88
C ILE A 383 10.09 8.71 30.11
N GLN A 384 11.13 7.89 30.02
CA GLN A 384 12.07 7.66 31.12
C GLN A 384 12.88 8.92 31.43
N ASN A 385 13.37 9.62 30.40
CA ASN A 385 14.09 10.89 30.55
C ASN A 385 13.19 11.97 31.16
N LYS A 386 11.92 12.04 30.74
CA LYS A 386 10.94 12.96 31.34
C LYS A 386 10.74 12.67 32.83
N ARG A 387 10.50 11.40 33.20
CA ARG A 387 10.36 10.99 34.61
C ARG A 387 11.62 11.27 35.44
N LYS A 388 12.81 11.06 34.87
CA LYS A 388 14.09 11.36 35.54
C LYS A 388 14.24 12.86 35.79
N SER A 389 13.90 13.69 34.81
CA SER A 389 13.92 15.15 34.94
C SER A 389 12.96 15.64 36.04
N GLU A 390 11.74 15.07 36.11
CA GLU A 390 10.77 15.37 37.17
C GLU A 390 11.29 14.98 38.56
N LYS A 391 11.92 13.81 38.71
CA LYS A 391 12.53 13.38 39.98
C LYS A 391 13.67 14.32 40.43
N ILE A 392 14.52 14.75 39.51
CA ILE A 392 15.61 15.69 39.81
C ILE A 392 15.05 17.04 40.28
N LYS A 393 13.98 17.53 39.65
CA LYS A 393 13.30 18.75 40.10
C LYS A 393 12.77 18.62 41.53
N GLN A 394 12.11 17.51 41.85
CA GLN A 394 11.61 17.25 43.21
C GLN A 394 12.73 17.14 44.25
N GLN A 395 13.86 16.52 43.91
CA GLN A 395 15.03 16.44 44.81
C GLN A 395 15.64 17.82 45.07
N ASN A 396 15.81 18.64 44.03
CA ASN A 396 16.35 19.99 44.17
C ASN A 396 15.44 20.88 45.03
N GLU A 397 14.12 20.74 44.88
CA GLU A 397 13.14 21.48 45.69
C GLU A 397 13.20 21.07 47.18
N ARG A 398 13.30 19.76 47.48
CA ARG A 398 13.51 19.29 48.85
C ARG A 398 14.81 19.80 49.47
N LEU A 399 15.90 19.77 48.71
CA LEU A 399 17.19 20.25 49.17
C LEU A 399 17.14 21.74 49.50
N ARG A 400 16.49 22.52 48.63
CA ARG A 400 16.26 23.96 48.85
C ARG A 400 15.46 24.21 50.13
N LEU A 401 14.36 23.49 50.34
CA LEU A 401 13.54 23.60 51.55
C LEU A 401 14.31 23.19 52.82
N GLN A 402 15.19 22.19 52.74
CA GLN A 402 16.05 21.82 53.87
C GLN A 402 17.05 22.93 54.22
N GLN A 403 17.63 23.57 53.21
CA GLN A 403 18.59 24.65 53.39
C GLN A 403 17.94 25.89 54.03
N GLU A 404 16.72 26.22 53.60
CA GLU A 404 15.91 27.31 54.17
C GLU A 404 15.52 27.03 55.63
N ASN A 405 15.09 25.81 55.94
CA ASN A 405 14.79 25.39 57.32
C ASN A 405 16.03 25.45 58.23
N LEU A 406 17.21 25.12 57.72
CA LEU A 406 18.45 25.21 58.49
C LEU A 406 18.81 26.67 58.82
N LEU A 407 18.67 27.57 57.84
CA LEU A 407 18.88 29.01 58.03
C LEU A 407 17.93 29.59 59.08
N LEU A 408 16.66 29.19 59.05
CA LEU A 408 15.67 29.60 60.06
C LEU A 408 16.06 29.14 61.47
N LYS A 409 16.53 27.90 61.63
CA LYS A 409 17.02 27.40 62.94
C LYS A 409 18.23 28.18 63.45
N GLN A 410 19.20 28.47 62.58
CA GLN A 410 20.37 29.27 62.94
C GLN A 410 19.97 30.69 63.39
N GLN A 411 19.01 31.31 62.72
CA GLN A 411 18.50 32.62 63.13
C GLN A 411 17.82 32.57 64.52
N GLN A 412 17.02 31.52 64.78
CA GLN A 412 16.40 31.32 66.09
C GLN A 412 17.45 31.12 67.20
N GLU A 413 18.48 30.30 66.98
CA GLU A 413 19.56 30.11 67.94
C GLU A 413 20.30 31.42 68.25
N ILE A 414 20.65 32.20 67.22
CA ILE A 414 21.29 33.52 67.38
C ILE A 414 20.40 34.47 68.20
N SER A 415 19.09 34.49 67.94
CA SER A 415 18.15 35.32 68.69
C SER A 415 18.10 34.94 70.18
N SER A 416 18.09 33.63 70.50
CA SER A 416 18.08 33.14 71.88
C SER A 416 19.38 33.42 72.64
N LEU A 417 20.53 33.40 71.95
CA LEU A 417 21.82 33.72 72.55
C LEU A 417 21.95 35.22 72.88
N ARG A 418 21.44 36.09 71.99
CA ARG A 418 21.40 37.54 72.24
C ARG A 418 20.54 37.90 73.45
N GLU A 419 19.42 37.22 73.64
CA GLU A 419 18.54 37.42 74.80
C GLU A 419 19.22 37.02 76.12
N LYS A 420 19.95 35.90 76.12
CA LYS A 420 20.73 35.45 77.31
C LYS A 420 21.86 36.42 77.68
N ASP A 421 22.59 36.94 76.69
CA ASP A 421 23.67 37.91 76.89
C ASP A 421 23.15 39.24 77.47
N ALA A 422 22.00 39.73 77.00
CA ALA A 422 21.37 40.95 77.55
C ALA A 422 20.98 40.80 79.03
N ASN A 423 20.37 39.67 79.40
CA ASN A 423 19.96 39.40 80.78
C ASN A 423 21.17 39.28 81.75
N LEU A 424 22.26 38.67 81.27
CA LEU A 424 23.48 38.55 82.07
C LEU A 424 24.08 39.93 82.39
N ARG A 425 24.12 40.82 81.40
CA ARG A 425 24.63 42.19 81.55
C ARG A 425 23.80 43.00 82.54
N GLU A 426 22.46 42.90 82.48
CA GLU A 426 21.59 43.60 83.43
C GLU A 426 21.82 43.15 84.88
N SER A 427 22.11 41.86 85.10
CA SER A 427 22.38 41.32 86.45
C SER A 427 23.72 41.80 87.04
N LEU A 428 24.73 42.03 86.20
CA LEU A 428 26.05 42.51 86.62
C LEU A 428 26.00 43.98 87.07
N PHE A 429 25.28 44.84 86.34
CA PHE A 429 25.15 46.26 86.70
C PHE A 429 24.39 46.52 88.00
N LYS A 430 23.49 45.61 88.41
CA LYS A 430 22.75 45.73 89.69
C LYS A 430 23.63 45.47 90.93
N ARG A 431 24.82 44.89 90.77
CA ARG A 431 25.65 44.41 91.88
C ARG A 431 26.77 45.39 92.29
N THR A 432 27.08 46.39 91.47
CA THR A 432 28.18 47.34 91.70
C THR A 432 27.67 48.62 92.39
N ASN A 433 28.27 48.99 93.53
CA ASN A 433 27.73 50.03 94.41
C ASN A 433 27.88 51.45 93.84
N PHE A 434 28.87 51.65 92.97
CA PHE A 434 29.07 52.91 92.24
C PHE A 434 27.86 53.32 91.40
N PHE A 435 27.16 52.38 90.76
CA PHE A 435 26.01 52.69 89.89
C PHE A 435 24.78 53.19 90.66
N ASN A 436 24.67 52.86 91.96
CA ASN A 436 23.60 53.36 92.83
C ASN A 436 23.82 54.83 93.27
N LYS A 437 25.04 55.38 93.13
CA LYS A 437 25.34 56.80 93.44
C LYS A 437 25.02 57.77 92.28
N ILE A 438 24.71 57.24 91.09
CA ILE A 438 24.35 58.03 89.90
C ILE A 438 22.81 58.01 89.75
N PRO A 439 22.11 59.14 89.97
CA PRO A 439 20.64 59.19 89.94
C PRO A 439 20.02 58.77 88.60
N SER A 440 20.74 58.87 87.48
CA SER A 440 20.25 58.44 86.15
C SER A 440 20.35 56.94 85.87
N LEU A 441 21.06 56.19 86.72
CA LEU A 441 21.21 54.73 86.61
C LEU A 441 20.53 53.98 87.78
N SER A 442 20.14 54.69 88.84
CA SER A 442 19.33 54.18 89.96
C SER A 442 17.86 54.58 89.78
N ARG A 443 16.93 53.64 89.96
CA ARG A 443 15.48 53.84 89.76
C ARG A 443 14.73 54.26 91.05
N GLU A 444 15.42 54.82 92.03
CA GLU A 444 14.77 55.29 93.27
C GLU A 444 14.42 56.78 93.19
N GLU A 445 13.18 57.12 93.56
CA GLU A 445 12.62 58.47 93.45
C GLU A 445 13.39 59.50 94.31
N PRO A 446 13.54 60.76 93.84
CA PRO A 446 14.40 61.74 94.50
C PRO A 446 13.72 62.35 95.72
N GLU A 447 14.17 62.00 96.93
CA GLU A 447 13.90 62.84 98.10
C GLU A 447 14.75 64.12 98.04
N ASN A 448 14.07 65.25 98.21
CA ASN A 448 14.62 66.60 98.20
C ASN A 448 15.75 66.76 99.23
N ASP A 449 17.00 66.79 98.77
CA ASP A 449 18.01 67.60 99.42
C ASP A 449 18.87 68.34 98.39
N LYS A 450 18.72 69.66 98.36
CA LYS A 450 19.42 70.56 97.45
C LYS A 450 20.87 70.69 97.91
N ASN A 451 21.79 70.60 96.94
CA ASN A 451 23.25 70.73 97.07
C ASN A 451 23.98 69.49 97.61
N ASN A 452 24.02 68.41 96.83
CA ASN A 452 25.10 67.44 96.92
C ASN A 452 25.98 67.46 95.66
N LYS A 453 27.20 67.99 95.81
CA LYS A 453 28.29 67.79 94.85
C LYS A 453 28.66 66.30 94.89
N ILE A 454 28.53 65.58 93.76
CA ILE A 454 28.98 64.18 93.68
C ILE A 454 30.51 64.19 93.81
N LYS A 455 31.03 63.96 95.03
CA LYS A 455 32.47 63.75 95.25
C LYS A 455 32.80 62.30 94.90
N VAL A 456 33.20 62.08 93.65
CA VAL A 456 33.77 60.81 93.22
C VAL A 456 35.19 60.70 93.76
N THR A 457 35.47 59.66 94.56
CA THR A 457 36.82 59.36 95.05
C THR A 457 37.60 58.53 94.03
N GLN A 458 38.92 58.40 94.18
CA GLN A 458 39.73 57.60 93.26
C GLN A 458 39.32 56.10 93.29
N GLU A 459 38.89 55.60 94.44
CA GLU A 459 38.38 54.23 94.62
C GLU A 459 37.08 53.98 93.85
N ASP A 460 36.21 55.00 93.76
CA ASP A 460 34.95 54.93 93.01
C ASP A 460 35.19 54.82 91.49
N TRP A 461 36.24 55.46 90.96
CA TRP A 461 36.62 55.34 89.55
C TRP A 461 37.19 53.97 89.21
N ASP A 462 37.96 53.37 90.12
CA ASP A 462 38.49 52.02 89.95
C ASP A 462 37.36 50.97 89.99
N GLU A 463 36.33 51.17 90.82
CA GLU A 463 35.13 50.31 90.86
C GLU A 463 34.32 50.41 89.55
N LEU A 464 34.15 51.62 89.01
CA LEU A 464 33.50 51.82 87.70
C LEU A 464 34.25 51.12 86.56
N LEU A 465 35.57 51.30 86.50
CA LEU A 465 36.40 50.73 85.44
C LEU A 465 36.41 49.20 85.51
N ASN A 466 36.47 48.62 86.71
CA ASN A 466 36.34 47.18 86.90
C ASN A 466 34.94 46.67 86.49
N GLY A 467 33.87 47.36 86.90
CA GLY A 467 32.50 46.99 86.50
C GLY A 467 32.28 47.03 84.99
N ILE A 468 32.91 47.99 84.29
CA ILE A 468 32.84 48.09 82.83
C ILE A 468 33.72 47.06 82.13
N GLN A 469 34.90 46.74 82.67
CA GLN A 469 35.76 45.67 82.15
C GLN A 469 35.05 44.31 82.24
N GLU A 470 34.30 44.06 83.32
CA GLU A 470 33.51 42.83 83.48
C GLU A 470 32.27 42.80 82.57
N ALA A 471 31.54 43.91 82.45
CA ALA A 471 30.31 43.95 81.67
C ALA A 471 30.53 44.11 80.15
N TYR A 472 31.66 44.70 79.74
CA TYR A 472 32.08 44.88 78.35
C TYR A 472 33.57 44.47 78.18
N PRO A 473 33.86 43.15 78.13
CA PRO A 473 35.23 42.66 78.01
C PRO A 473 35.94 43.23 76.77
N GLY A 474 37.14 43.79 76.96
CA GLY A 474 37.95 44.36 75.88
C GLY A 474 37.57 45.78 75.44
N PHE A 475 36.52 46.40 76.01
CA PHE A 475 36.13 47.77 75.68
C PHE A 475 37.21 48.80 76.08
N ILE A 476 37.75 48.72 77.30
CA ILE A 476 38.80 49.63 77.79
C ILE A 476 40.11 49.42 77.01
N GLU A 477 40.41 48.18 76.61
CA GLU A 477 41.58 47.85 75.79
C GLU A 477 41.44 48.44 74.37
N ASN A 478 40.26 48.31 73.76
CA ASN A 478 39.93 48.93 72.47
C ASN A 478 40.00 50.47 72.52
N LEU A 479 39.60 51.09 73.64
CA LEU A 479 39.75 52.53 73.84
C LEU A 479 41.23 52.93 73.93
N LYS A 480 42.05 52.20 74.69
CA LYS A 480 43.49 52.46 74.83
C LYS A 480 44.27 52.27 73.53
N GLN A 481 43.87 51.33 72.67
CA GLN A 481 44.53 51.11 71.37
C GLN A 481 44.24 52.21 70.33
N LYS A 482 43.12 52.94 70.45
CA LYS A 482 42.67 53.90 69.42
C LYS A 482 43.24 55.32 69.52
N GLY A 483 43.99 55.68 70.57
CA GLY A 483 44.68 56.97 70.61
C GLY A 483 45.21 57.42 71.98
N SER A 484 45.89 58.56 72.02
CA SER A 484 46.45 59.20 73.23
C SER A 484 45.36 59.85 74.11
N LEU A 485 44.46 59.01 74.62
CA LEU A 485 43.43 59.38 75.58
C LEU A 485 44.04 59.45 76.98
N SER A 486 43.72 60.52 77.72
CA SER A 486 44.11 60.60 79.13
C SER A 486 43.26 59.66 79.99
N ALA A 487 43.70 59.35 81.21
CA ALA A 487 42.91 58.55 82.15
C ALA A 487 41.50 59.14 82.36
N ASP A 488 41.39 60.47 82.37
CA ASP A 488 40.12 61.17 82.54
C ASP A 488 39.20 61.05 81.30
N ASP A 489 39.78 60.95 80.10
CA ASP A 489 39.01 60.74 78.87
C ASP A 489 38.48 59.31 78.73
N ILE A 490 39.23 58.32 79.25
CA ILE A 490 38.80 56.92 79.33
C ILE A 490 37.61 56.81 80.29
N ASN A 491 37.71 57.43 81.46
CA ASN A 491 36.62 57.52 82.44
C ASN A 491 35.36 58.15 81.85
N PHE A 492 35.53 59.24 81.08
CA PHE A 492 34.42 59.90 80.40
C PHE A 492 33.77 59.03 79.32
N CYS A 493 34.56 58.30 78.51
CA CYS A 493 34.03 57.37 77.50
C CYS A 493 33.31 56.17 78.14
N CYS A 494 33.80 55.70 79.28
CA CYS A 494 33.19 54.65 80.08
C CYS A 494 31.79 55.06 80.59
N LEU A 495 31.64 56.29 81.10
CA LEU A 495 30.33 56.82 81.51
C LEU A 495 29.35 56.98 80.34
N ILE A 496 29.85 57.25 79.12
CA ILE A 496 29.00 57.29 77.91
C ILE A 496 28.59 55.88 77.48
N LYS A 497 29.47 54.88 77.60
CA LYS A 497 29.20 53.47 77.23
C LYS A 497 28.03 52.88 78.02
N ILE A 498 27.95 53.21 79.30
CA ILE A 498 26.87 52.80 80.19
C ILE A 498 25.64 53.74 80.12
N ASN A 499 25.65 54.72 79.21
CA ASN A 499 24.55 55.62 78.90
C ASN A 499 24.14 56.58 80.04
N VAL A 500 25.10 57.13 80.80
CA VAL A 500 24.83 58.19 81.79
C VAL A 500 24.28 59.43 81.10
N ASN A 501 23.25 60.04 81.70
CA ASN A 501 22.59 61.21 81.14
C ASN A 501 23.50 62.48 81.18
N MET A 502 23.13 63.52 80.44
CA MET A 502 23.92 64.76 80.38
C MET A 502 23.95 65.59 81.69
N GLN A 503 22.97 65.46 82.58
CA GLN A 503 22.90 66.18 83.86
C GLN A 503 23.91 65.60 84.85
N ASP A 504 23.94 64.28 84.98
CA ASP A 504 24.81 63.56 85.90
C ASP A 504 26.28 63.67 85.46
N LEU A 505 26.55 63.65 84.15
CA LEU A 505 27.89 63.97 83.62
C LEU A 505 28.33 65.40 84.00
N SER A 506 27.40 66.35 84.00
CA SER A 506 27.64 67.74 84.41
C SER A 506 28.04 67.81 85.88
N ASP A 507 27.33 67.05 86.72
CA ASP A 507 27.47 67.07 88.17
C ASP A 507 28.73 66.33 88.65
N ILE A 508 29.08 65.20 88.02
CA ILE A 508 30.32 64.44 88.29
C ILE A 508 31.56 65.29 87.98
N TYR A 509 31.58 65.97 86.84
CA TYR A 509 32.73 66.77 86.40
C TYR A 509 32.70 68.22 86.91
N CYS A 510 31.65 68.63 87.64
CA CYS A 510 31.45 70.00 88.13
C CYS A 510 31.58 71.08 87.03
N VAL A 511 31.10 70.77 85.81
CA VAL A 511 31.10 71.69 84.65
C VAL A 511 29.69 71.86 84.11
N SER A 512 29.44 72.89 83.30
CA SER A 512 28.11 73.08 82.68
C SER A 512 27.82 72.02 81.61
N LYS A 513 26.55 71.69 81.36
CA LYS A 513 26.13 70.76 80.29
C LYS A 513 26.71 71.13 78.91
N GLY A 514 26.82 72.44 78.62
CA GLY A 514 27.44 72.93 77.40
C GLY A 514 28.94 72.60 77.28
N ALA A 515 29.64 72.48 78.42
CA ALA A 515 31.03 72.03 78.45
C ALA A 515 31.15 70.51 78.20
N ILE A 516 30.20 69.70 78.68
CA ILE A 516 30.13 68.25 78.42
C ILE A 516 29.92 67.96 76.93
N THR A 517 29.00 68.67 76.26
CA THR A 517 28.77 68.53 74.82
C THR A 517 30.00 68.92 74.00
N LYS A 518 30.68 70.02 74.38
CA LYS A 518 31.96 70.40 73.77
C LYS A 518 33.05 69.36 74.02
N ARG A 519 33.08 68.72 75.20
CA ARG A 519 34.01 67.63 75.54
C ARG A 519 33.75 66.38 74.70
N LYS A 520 32.48 65.96 74.51
CA LYS A 520 32.11 64.87 73.58
C LYS A 520 32.55 65.18 72.14
N TYR A 521 32.31 66.41 71.68
CA TYR A 521 32.72 66.83 70.34
C TYR A 521 34.25 66.80 70.18
N ARG A 522 35.01 67.36 71.14
CA ARG A 522 36.49 67.32 71.13
C ARG A 522 37.04 65.91 71.14
N LEU A 523 36.48 65.01 71.95
CA LEU A 523 36.92 63.60 71.94
C LEU A 523 36.69 62.97 70.57
N LYS A 524 35.51 63.17 69.97
CA LYS A 524 35.19 62.67 68.62
C LYS A 524 36.16 63.20 67.55
N THR A 525 36.42 64.50 67.53
CA THR A 525 37.17 65.14 66.44
C THR A 525 38.69 65.13 66.65
N GLU A 526 39.18 65.39 67.86
CA GLU A 526 40.62 65.57 68.16
C GLU A 526 41.29 64.28 68.65
N LYS A 527 40.55 63.35 69.27
CA LYS A 527 41.12 62.11 69.84
C LYS A 527 40.78 60.85 69.05
N PHE A 528 39.56 60.74 68.51
CA PHE A 528 39.16 59.63 67.64
C PHE A 528 39.33 59.91 66.14
N ASN A 529 39.71 61.14 65.73
CA ASN A 529 39.96 61.55 64.34
C ASN A 529 38.78 61.31 63.36
N ILE A 530 37.53 61.55 63.79
CA ILE A 530 36.33 61.33 62.95
C ILE A 530 35.69 62.68 62.58
N PRO A 531 35.83 63.15 61.33
CA PRO A 531 35.31 64.46 60.90
C PRO A 531 33.83 64.44 60.46
N ASP A 532 33.16 63.29 60.39
CA ASP A 532 31.79 63.16 59.88
C ASP A 532 30.73 63.61 60.91
N ASN A 533 29.90 64.59 60.56
CA ASN A 533 28.86 65.16 61.43
C ASN A 533 27.62 64.26 61.60
N THR A 534 27.47 63.19 60.81
CA THR A 534 26.29 62.31 60.84
C THR A 534 26.34 61.21 61.91
N ILE A 535 27.53 60.91 62.46
CA ILE A 535 27.72 59.83 63.43
C ILE A 535 27.98 60.43 64.82
N ASN A 536 27.14 60.10 65.80
CA ASN A 536 27.34 60.56 67.18
C ASN A 536 28.38 59.68 67.91
N LEU A 537 29.18 60.30 68.80
CA LEU A 537 30.15 59.59 69.63
C LEU A 537 29.49 58.47 70.44
N ASP A 538 28.26 58.69 70.90
CA ASP A 538 27.48 57.74 71.69
C ASP A 538 27.21 56.43 70.89
N THR A 539 26.82 56.52 69.63
CA THR A 539 26.61 55.35 68.74
C THR A 539 27.89 54.57 68.46
N ILE A 540 29.04 55.25 68.40
CA ILE A 540 30.34 54.59 68.16
C ILE A 540 30.76 53.83 69.41
N LEU A 541 30.67 54.48 70.57
CA LEU A 541 31.02 53.86 71.84
C LEU A 541 30.05 52.72 72.19
N GLN A 542 28.76 52.83 71.86
CA GLN A 542 27.80 51.74 72.04
C GLN A 542 28.10 50.50 71.18
N ASN A 543 28.66 50.68 69.98
CA ASN A 543 28.99 49.59 69.05
C ASN A 543 30.43 49.04 69.19
N MET A 544 31.30 49.69 69.97
CA MET A 544 32.62 49.17 70.39
C MET A 544 32.50 48.15 71.50
#